data_AF-A0A838J172-F1
#
_entry.id   AF-A0A838J172-F1
#
_cell.length_a   1.000
_cell.length_b   1.000
_cell.length_c   1.000
_cell.angle_alpha   90.00
_cell.angle_beta   90.00
_cell.angle_gamma   90.00
#
_symmetry.space_group_name_H-M   'P 1'
#
loop_
_entity.id
_entity.type
_entity.pdbx_description
1 polymer ?
#
loop_
_entity_poly.entity_id
_entity_poly.type
_entity_poly.pdbx_seq_one_letter_code
_entity_poly.pdbx_strand_id
1 'polypeptide(L)'
;MTDTMSTHHSESESASTRSGNSVTCRICKAVYAPAKVYEYLLQAPRVALESAFMSMCHFCFRCRRPACPGCWDYVHGVCGECTLEAHLPFRSPGTPLRGVLFPPVRQTQLRPKRASQTRLICIQPGKFQNRAPLDAAETMLIETIATEHPSSRQAQGSTTKVTPLPPVSPLPKPQSITPPAGINIDEIVTKPERQNSVDIDEIATKPERSSDISEIATKPEPHSRTPIDEIVTRPGRRRSTRRQVARVLASVLLALLLFVLALIVLAAVFQDVNALILQLIHVDIRVEIAYILLLIKQVLP
;
A
#
# COMPACT_ATOMS: atom_id res chain seq x y z
N MET A 1 35.34 -31.21 18.18
CA MET A 1 36.34 -30.25 17.66
C MET A 1 36.24 -30.27 16.14
N THR A 2 35.33 -29.46 15.60
CA THR A 2 35.16 -29.25 14.15
C THR A 2 34.75 -27.80 14.02
N ASP A 3 35.74 -26.95 13.74
CA ASP A 3 35.56 -25.51 13.53
C ASP A 3 34.93 -25.27 12.15
N THR A 4 33.69 -24.80 12.15
CA THR A 4 32.99 -24.38 10.94
C THR A 4 33.38 -22.93 10.64
N MET A 5 34.28 -22.74 9.69
CA MET A 5 34.65 -21.42 9.19
C MET A 5 33.44 -20.73 8.55
N SER A 6 33.00 -19.65 9.19
CA SER A 6 31.95 -18.75 8.69
C SER A 6 32.53 -17.83 7.62
N THR A 7 32.29 -18.18 6.36
CA THR A 7 32.74 -17.40 5.20
C THR A 7 31.91 -16.12 5.11
N HIS A 8 32.46 -15.00 5.59
CA HIS A 8 31.92 -13.67 5.33
C HIS A 8 32.01 -13.39 3.82
N HIS A 9 30.88 -13.54 3.13
CA HIS A 9 30.70 -12.98 1.80
C HIS A 9 30.68 -11.46 1.90
N SER A 10 31.85 -10.85 1.75
CA SER A 10 31.96 -9.46 1.33
C SER A 10 31.34 -9.35 -0.06
N GLU A 11 30.08 -8.89 -0.12
CA GLU A 11 29.44 -8.46 -1.36
C GLU A 11 30.31 -7.37 -1.98
N SER A 12 31.05 -7.75 -3.02
CA SER A 12 31.80 -6.84 -3.86
C SER A 12 30.88 -5.72 -4.37
N GLU A 13 31.14 -4.49 -3.92
CA GLU A 13 30.70 -3.24 -4.56
C GLU A 13 31.39 -3.11 -5.94
N SER A 14 31.09 -4.03 -6.85
CA SER A 14 31.60 -3.98 -8.22
C SER A 14 30.80 -2.94 -9.01
N ALA A 15 31.48 -1.83 -9.32
CA ALA A 15 31.16 -0.90 -10.41
C ALA A 15 29.71 -0.38 -10.42
N SER A 16 29.45 0.58 -9.54
CA SER A 16 28.37 1.57 -9.66
C SER A 16 28.55 2.41 -10.93
N THR A 17 28.23 1.83 -12.09
CA THR A 17 27.97 2.57 -13.31
C THR A 17 26.69 3.37 -13.09
N ARG A 18 26.85 4.61 -12.60
CA ARG A 18 25.90 5.75 -12.63
C ARG A 18 24.54 5.44 -13.29
N SER A 19 23.70 4.63 -12.64
CA SER A 19 22.29 4.48 -12.99
C SER A 19 21.48 5.53 -12.25
N GLY A 20 21.93 6.79 -12.36
CA GLY A 20 21.61 7.89 -11.43
C GLY A 20 20.11 8.15 -11.24
N ASN A 21 19.27 7.73 -12.18
CA ASN A 21 17.83 7.97 -12.17
C ASN A 21 17.02 6.67 -12.22
N SER A 22 17.43 5.67 -11.45
CA SER A 22 16.67 4.42 -11.31
C SER A 22 16.38 4.09 -9.85
N VAL A 23 15.30 3.33 -9.62
CA VAL A 23 14.91 2.84 -8.30
C VAL A 23 14.77 1.33 -8.36
N THR A 24 15.40 0.63 -7.41
CA THR A 24 15.36 -0.84 -7.34
C THR A 24 14.39 -1.29 -6.25
N CYS A 25 13.47 -2.19 -6.60
CA CYS A 25 12.60 -2.85 -5.64
C CYS A 25 13.43 -3.72 -4.69
N ARG A 26 13.33 -3.47 -3.38
CA ARG A 26 14.12 -4.20 -2.38
C ARG A 26 13.77 -5.68 -2.27
N ILE A 27 12.52 -6.04 -2.61
CA ILE A 27 11.99 -7.41 -2.51
C ILE A 27 12.43 -8.24 -3.73
N CYS A 28 12.09 -7.78 -4.93
CA CYS A 28 12.29 -8.56 -6.16
C CYS A 28 13.51 -8.18 -6.99
N LYS A 29 14.20 -7.10 -6.62
CA LYS A 29 15.32 -6.53 -7.37
C LYS A 29 14.97 -6.01 -8.77
N ALA A 30 13.69 -5.83 -9.09
CA ALA A 30 13.26 -5.15 -10.32
C ALA A 30 13.75 -3.70 -10.33
N VAL A 31 14.18 -3.21 -11.49
CA VAL A 31 14.67 -1.83 -11.65
C VAL A 31 13.65 -1.01 -12.43
N TYR A 32 13.31 0.14 -11.87
CA TYR A 32 12.37 1.09 -12.43
C TYR A 32 13.08 2.39 -12.82
N ALA A 33 12.70 2.95 -13.96
CA ALA A 33 13.18 4.25 -14.44
C ALA A 33 11.99 5.15 -14.81
N PRO A 34 12.14 6.48 -14.78
CA PRO A 34 11.11 7.39 -15.26
C PRO A 34 10.69 7.11 -16.69
N ALA A 35 9.39 7.20 -16.96
CA ALA A 35 8.91 7.21 -18.34
C ALA A 35 9.34 8.50 -19.04
N LYS A 36 9.72 8.41 -20.32
CA LYS A 36 10.17 9.57 -21.13
C LYS A 36 9.14 10.70 -21.21
N VAL A 37 7.85 10.39 -21.07
CA VAL A 37 6.74 11.36 -21.06
C VAL A 37 6.82 12.32 -19.87
N TYR A 38 7.60 11.98 -18.84
CA TYR A 38 7.75 12.77 -17.62
C TYR A 38 9.17 13.31 -17.48
N GLU A 39 9.53 14.30 -18.31
CA GLU A 39 10.86 14.92 -18.30
C GLU A 39 11.28 15.44 -16.92
N TYR A 40 10.33 15.96 -16.13
CA TYR A 40 10.62 16.43 -14.78
C TYR A 40 11.14 15.30 -13.86
N LEU A 41 10.75 14.04 -14.09
CA LEU A 41 11.27 12.88 -13.34
C LEU A 41 12.66 12.46 -13.83
N LEU A 42 13.01 12.72 -15.08
CA LEU A 42 14.35 12.45 -15.60
C LEU A 42 15.40 13.36 -14.96
N GLN A 43 15.00 14.52 -14.42
CA GLN A 43 15.89 15.46 -13.72
C GLN A 43 15.64 15.46 -12.21
N ALA A 44 14.69 14.66 -11.73
CA ALA A 44 14.28 14.68 -10.34
C ALA A 44 15.37 14.09 -9.43
N PRO A 45 15.54 14.63 -8.21
CA PRO A 45 16.43 14.02 -7.23
C PRO A 45 15.94 12.62 -6.84
N ARG A 46 16.86 11.76 -6.42
CA ARG A 46 16.58 10.36 -6.03
C ARG A 46 15.41 10.22 -5.04
N VAL A 47 15.28 11.13 -4.09
CA VAL A 47 14.18 11.14 -3.10
C VAL A 47 12.79 11.27 -3.76
N ALA A 48 12.69 12.06 -4.82
CA ALA A 48 11.45 12.22 -5.57
C ALA A 48 11.13 10.96 -6.41
N LEU A 49 12.16 10.30 -6.96
CA LEU A 49 12.00 9.01 -7.63
C LEU A 49 11.54 7.91 -6.67
N GLU A 50 12.13 7.85 -5.47
CA GLU A 50 11.72 6.92 -4.41
C GLU A 50 10.29 7.19 -3.97
N SER A 51 9.88 8.46 -3.85
CA SER A 51 8.50 8.83 -3.53
C SER A 51 7.52 8.41 -4.64
N ALA A 52 7.88 8.62 -5.91
CA ALA A 52 7.09 8.15 -7.04
C ALA A 52 6.98 6.61 -7.06
N PHE A 53 8.07 5.91 -6.73
CA PHE A 53 8.10 4.46 -6.61
C PHE A 53 7.24 3.97 -5.44
N MET A 54 7.26 4.62 -4.28
CA MET A 54 6.39 4.29 -3.16
C MET A 54 4.91 4.47 -3.53
N SER A 55 4.57 5.49 -4.32
CA SER A 55 3.19 5.75 -4.75
C SER A 55 2.58 4.65 -5.66
N MET A 56 3.42 3.81 -6.26
CA MET A 56 2.98 2.66 -7.07
C MET A 56 3.11 1.31 -6.34
N CYS A 57 3.66 1.30 -5.12
CA CYS A 57 3.84 0.08 -4.34
C CYS A 57 2.61 -0.23 -3.49
N HIS A 58 2.46 -1.49 -3.12
CA HIS A 58 1.54 -1.95 -2.08
C HIS A 58 2.32 -2.38 -0.84
N PHE A 59 1.76 -2.16 0.35
CA PHE A 59 2.42 -2.57 1.60
C PHE A 59 2.03 -4.00 1.95
N CYS A 60 3.03 -4.87 2.13
CA CYS A 60 2.83 -6.25 2.54
C CYS A 60 2.16 -6.32 3.92
N PHE A 61 1.03 -7.05 4.02
CA PHE A 61 0.33 -7.24 5.29
C PHE A 61 1.23 -7.91 6.36
N ARG A 62 2.07 -8.86 5.95
CA ARG A 62 2.98 -9.61 6.83
C ARG A 62 4.21 -8.80 7.24
N CYS A 63 5.05 -8.38 6.29
CA CYS A 63 6.35 -7.77 6.59
C CYS A 63 6.34 -6.23 6.58
N ARG A 64 5.21 -5.59 6.28
CA ARG A 64 5.04 -4.12 6.18
C ARG A 64 5.99 -3.41 5.21
N ARG A 65 6.75 -4.15 4.38
CA ARG A 65 7.63 -3.60 3.34
C ARG A 65 6.84 -3.25 2.07
N PRO A 66 7.25 -2.21 1.32
CA PRO A 66 6.66 -1.86 0.03
C PRO A 66 7.04 -2.88 -1.05
N ALA A 67 6.03 -3.46 -1.69
CA ALA A 67 6.15 -4.37 -2.81
C ALA A 67 5.79 -3.67 -4.11
N CYS A 68 6.67 -3.74 -5.11
CA CYS A 68 6.35 -3.21 -6.44
C CYS A 68 5.23 -4.03 -7.09
N PRO A 69 4.54 -3.48 -8.12
CA PRO A 69 3.50 -4.20 -8.84
C PRO A 69 3.93 -5.54 -9.43
N GLY A 70 5.23 -5.73 -9.66
CA GLY A 70 5.81 -6.99 -10.16
C GLY A 70 5.91 -8.11 -9.13
N CYS A 71 6.01 -7.79 -7.84
CA CYS A 71 6.15 -8.78 -6.76
C CYS A 71 5.04 -8.69 -5.71
N TRP A 72 3.97 -7.98 -6.03
CA TRP A 72 2.76 -7.96 -5.21
C TRP A 72 1.84 -9.13 -5.58
N ASP A 73 1.31 -9.82 -4.59
CA ASP A 73 0.27 -10.84 -4.75
C ASP A 73 -1.07 -10.26 -4.31
N TYR A 74 -1.94 -9.99 -5.29
CA TYR A 74 -3.27 -9.40 -5.05
C TYR A 74 -4.25 -10.38 -4.41
N VAL A 75 -4.03 -11.69 -4.54
CA VAL A 75 -4.92 -12.71 -3.95
C VAL A 75 -4.75 -12.73 -2.44
N HIS A 76 -3.50 -12.63 -1.98
CA HIS A 76 -3.15 -12.79 -0.58
C HIS A 76 -2.81 -11.48 0.15
N GLY A 77 -2.64 -10.37 -0.57
CA GLY A 77 -2.27 -9.08 0.04
C GLY A 77 -0.86 -9.08 0.64
N VAL A 78 0.05 -9.88 0.08
CA VAL A 78 1.43 -10.02 0.55
C VAL A 78 2.44 -9.87 -0.59
N CYS A 79 3.71 -9.65 -0.24
CA CYS A 79 4.79 -9.64 -1.22
C CYS A 79 5.22 -11.06 -1.60
N GLY A 80 5.81 -11.22 -2.78
CA GLY A 80 6.23 -12.53 -3.30
C GLY A 80 7.25 -13.26 -2.43
N GLU A 81 8.08 -12.53 -1.67
CA GLU A 81 9.00 -13.14 -0.70
C GLU A 81 8.23 -13.82 0.43
N CYS A 82 7.25 -13.13 1.04
CA CYS A 82 6.37 -13.72 2.05
C CYS A 82 5.48 -14.83 1.47
N THR A 83 5.07 -14.73 0.20
CA THR A 83 4.32 -15.80 -0.47
C THR A 83 5.16 -17.08 -0.56
N LEU A 84 6.44 -16.98 -0.95
CA LEU A 84 7.34 -18.14 -1.00
C LEU A 84 7.62 -18.72 0.39
N GLU A 85 7.86 -17.85 1.38
CA GLU A 85 8.10 -18.24 2.77
C GLU A 85 6.91 -19.00 3.37
N ALA A 86 5.68 -18.61 3.01
CA ALA A 86 4.46 -19.26 3.46
C ALA A 86 4.02 -20.45 2.59
N HIS A 87 4.81 -20.83 1.58
CA HIS A 87 4.46 -21.86 0.58
C HIS A 87 3.09 -21.63 -0.08
N LEU A 88 2.72 -20.35 -0.26
CA LEU A 88 1.50 -19.98 -0.94
C LEU A 88 1.73 -19.98 -2.46
N PRO A 89 0.69 -20.27 -3.26
CA PRO A 89 0.84 -20.24 -4.70
C PRO A 89 0.90 -18.78 -5.18
N PHE A 90 2.09 -18.35 -5.62
CA PHE A 90 2.31 -16.98 -6.10
C PHE A 90 1.67 -16.78 -7.47
N ARG A 91 0.64 -15.93 -7.54
CA ARG A 91 -0.07 -15.56 -8.78
C ARG A 91 -0.60 -16.75 -9.59
N SER A 92 -0.82 -17.90 -8.96
CA SER A 92 -1.57 -18.94 -9.65
C SER A 92 -3.00 -18.44 -9.84
N PRO A 93 -3.67 -18.79 -10.95
CA PRO A 93 -5.12 -18.67 -11.07
C PRO A 93 -5.75 -19.72 -10.14
N GLY A 94 -5.55 -19.58 -8.83
CA GLY A 94 -6.17 -20.40 -7.82
C GLY A 94 -7.62 -19.96 -7.65
N THR A 95 -8.51 -20.92 -7.43
CA THR A 95 -9.82 -20.62 -6.89
C THR A 95 -9.62 -19.87 -5.57
N PRO A 96 -10.21 -18.68 -5.40
CA PRO A 96 -10.09 -17.91 -4.17
C PRO A 96 -10.49 -18.79 -2.98
N LEU A 97 -9.77 -18.63 -1.86
CA LEU A 97 -9.99 -19.44 -0.66
C LEU A 97 -11.48 -19.48 -0.31
N ARG A 98 -12.07 -20.68 -0.32
CA ARG A 98 -13.50 -20.86 -0.07
C ARG A 98 -13.75 -20.58 1.42
N GLY A 99 -14.46 -19.50 1.74
CA GLY A 99 -14.82 -19.15 3.12
C GLY A 99 -14.24 -17.84 3.66
N VAL A 100 -13.49 -17.06 2.86
CA VAL A 100 -13.21 -15.66 3.26
C VAL A 100 -14.51 -14.85 3.19
N LEU A 101 -14.85 -14.20 4.31
CA LEU A 101 -16.03 -13.33 4.47
C LEU A 101 -16.05 -12.16 3.48
N PHE A 102 -14.89 -11.81 2.94
CA PHE A 102 -14.76 -10.79 1.91
C PHE A 102 -14.60 -11.49 0.57
N PRO A 103 -15.54 -11.29 -0.39
CA PRO A 103 -15.36 -11.80 -1.73
C PRO A 103 -14.02 -11.24 -2.27
N PRO A 104 -13.22 -12.07 -2.95
CA PRO A 104 -12.02 -11.57 -3.62
C PRO A 104 -12.47 -10.42 -4.52
N VAL A 105 -11.89 -9.24 -4.30
CA VAL A 105 -12.18 -8.07 -5.13
C VAL A 105 -11.87 -8.49 -6.56
N ARG A 106 -12.91 -8.77 -7.35
CA ARG A 106 -12.76 -9.25 -8.73
C ARG A 106 -12.02 -8.17 -9.51
N GLN A 107 -10.72 -8.37 -9.71
CA GLN A 107 -9.84 -7.47 -10.46
C GLN A 107 -10.32 -7.24 -11.91
N THR A 108 -11.23 -8.08 -12.41
CA THR A 108 -11.82 -7.98 -13.74
C THR A 108 -12.59 -6.68 -14.02
N GLN A 109 -12.94 -5.86 -13.02
CA GLN A 109 -13.57 -4.54 -13.26
C GLN A 109 -12.67 -3.33 -12.99
N LEU A 110 -11.43 -3.53 -12.52
CA LEU A 110 -10.45 -2.46 -12.39
C LEU A 110 -9.42 -2.52 -13.53
N ARG A 111 -9.83 -2.85 -14.77
CA ARG A 111 -9.11 -2.34 -15.94
C ARG A 111 -9.39 -0.84 -15.95
N PRO A 112 -8.47 0.02 -15.49
CA PRO A 112 -8.74 1.44 -15.49
C PRO A 112 -8.76 1.82 -16.97
N LYS A 113 -9.93 2.12 -17.52
CA LYS A 113 -10.07 2.82 -18.82
C LYS A 113 -9.33 4.17 -18.82
N ARG A 114 -8.79 4.56 -17.66
CA ARG A 114 -7.75 5.55 -17.44
C ARG A 114 -6.59 4.88 -16.71
N ALA A 115 -5.78 4.07 -17.39
CA ALA A 115 -4.44 3.77 -16.90
C ALA A 115 -3.74 5.13 -16.84
N SER A 116 -3.81 5.78 -15.68
CA SER A 116 -3.04 6.99 -15.40
C SER A 116 -1.61 6.63 -15.76
N GLN A 117 -1.12 7.24 -16.82
CA GLN A 117 0.20 7.03 -17.40
C GLN A 117 1.21 6.73 -16.28
N THR A 118 1.76 5.51 -16.27
CA THR A 118 2.64 5.06 -15.20
C THR A 118 3.90 5.92 -15.19
N ARG A 119 4.18 6.60 -14.06
CA ARG A 119 5.31 7.53 -13.93
C ARG A 119 6.67 6.85 -14.07
N LEU A 120 6.75 5.60 -13.60
CA LEU A 120 7.92 4.76 -13.68
C LEU A 120 7.62 3.53 -14.52
N ILE A 121 8.56 3.15 -15.38
CA ILE A 121 8.51 1.93 -16.18
C ILE A 121 9.54 0.93 -15.64
N CYS A 122 9.20 -0.35 -15.66
CA CYS A 122 10.12 -1.42 -15.28
C CYS A 122 11.09 -1.64 -16.45
N ILE A 123 12.37 -1.34 -16.26
CA ILE A 123 13.41 -1.53 -17.28
C ILE A 123 14.16 -2.86 -17.10
N GLN A 124 14.15 -3.41 -15.89
CA GLN A 124 14.71 -4.72 -15.60
C GLN A 124 13.74 -5.51 -14.72
N PRO A 125 13.23 -6.66 -15.21
CA PRO A 125 12.30 -7.47 -14.44
C PRO A 125 12.98 -8.06 -13.20
N GLY A 126 12.20 -8.20 -12.14
CA GLY A 126 12.67 -8.80 -10.88
C GLY A 126 12.53 -10.32 -10.84
N LYS A 127 13.03 -10.93 -9.75
CA LYS A 127 13.02 -12.39 -9.51
C LYS A 127 11.67 -13.08 -9.69
N PHE A 128 10.56 -12.36 -9.47
CA PHE A 128 9.20 -12.90 -9.51
C PHE A 128 8.48 -12.72 -10.85
N GLN A 129 9.00 -11.90 -11.77
CA GLN A 129 8.34 -11.65 -13.07
C GLN A 129 8.67 -12.73 -14.11
N ASN A 130 9.81 -13.43 -13.98
CA ASN A 130 10.26 -14.41 -14.97
C ASN A 130 9.51 -15.77 -14.90
N ARG A 131 8.57 -15.95 -13.98
CA ARG A 131 7.90 -17.25 -13.75
C ARG A 131 6.56 -17.42 -14.46
N ALA A 132 6.01 -16.37 -15.06
CA ALA A 132 4.83 -16.45 -15.91
C ALA A 132 4.90 -15.35 -16.97
N PRO A 133 4.82 -15.67 -18.27
CA PRO A 133 4.60 -14.66 -19.29
C PRO A 133 3.26 -13.99 -18.99
N LEU A 134 3.29 -12.74 -18.52
CA LEU A 134 2.10 -11.97 -18.17
C LEU A 134 1.14 -11.75 -19.35
N ASP A 135 1.58 -12.04 -20.59
CA ASP A 135 0.83 -11.78 -21.82
C ASP A 135 0.48 -13.04 -22.65
N ALA A 136 0.86 -14.26 -22.24
CA ALA A 136 0.60 -15.44 -23.09
C ALA A 136 -0.78 -16.08 -22.93
N ALA A 137 -1.59 -15.65 -21.94
CA ALA A 137 -2.90 -16.25 -21.66
C ALA A 137 -4.11 -15.37 -22.05
N GLU A 138 -3.92 -14.15 -22.56
CA GLU A 138 -5.04 -13.21 -22.73
C GLU A 138 -5.09 -12.52 -24.12
N THR A 139 -4.86 -13.30 -25.17
CA THR A 139 -5.29 -12.97 -26.55
C THR A 139 -6.04 -14.13 -27.21
N MET A 140 -6.71 -14.99 -26.44
CA MET A 140 -7.81 -15.76 -27.02
C MET A 140 -8.99 -14.81 -27.19
N LEU A 141 -9.04 -14.26 -28.40
CA LEU A 141 -10.17 -13.56 -28.99
C LEU A 141 -11.41 -14.40 -28.67
N ILE A 142 -12.27 -13.89 -27.79
CA ILE A 142 -13.64 -14.38 -27.68
C ILE A 142 -14.27 -14.01 -29.02
N GLU A 143 -14.15 -14.89 -30.01
CA GLU A 143 -15.03 -14.89 -31.16
C GLU A 143 -16.43 -15.00 -30.59
N THR A 144 -17.10 -13.85 -30.61
CA THR A 144 -18.49 -13.73 -30.26
C THR A 144 -19.21 -14.51 -31.35
N ILE A 145 -19.55 -15.77 -31.06
CA ILE A 145 -20.48 -16.54 -31.88
C ILE A 145 -21.79 -15.75 -31.84
N ALA A 146 -21.98 -14.93 -32.87
CA ALA A 146 -23.26 -14.35 -33.20
C ALA A 146 -24.23 -15.52 -33.38
N THR A 147 -25.05 -15.75 -32.37
CA THR A 147 -26.19 -16.66 -32.49
C THR A 147 -27.24 -15.90 -33.28
N GLU A 148 -27.15 -16.00 -34.60
CA GLU A 148 -28.24 -15.63 -35.49
C GLU A 148 -29.46 -16.47 -35.11
N HIS A 149 -30.56 -15.77 -34.92
CA HIS A 149 -31.82 -16.29 -34.48
C HIS A 149 -32.76 -16.32 -35.69
N PRO A 150 -32.93 -17.46 -36.40
CA PRO A 150 -34.04 -17.61 -37.30
C PRO A 150 -35.24 -18.20 -36.56
N SER A 151 -36.27 -17.37 -36.47
CA SER A 151 -37.65 -17.79 -36.31
C SER A 151 -38.07 -18.71 -37.46
N SER A 152 -38.48 -19.96 -37.17
CA SER A 152 -39.64 -20.58 -37.82
C SER A 152 -40.06 -21.89 -37.14
N ARG A 153 -41.36 -22.12 -37.17
CA ARG A 153 -42.14 -23.25 -36.64
C ARG A 153 -41.73 -24.59 -37.25
N GLN A 154 -41.78 -25.67 -36.46
CA GLN A 154 -42.73 -26.78 -36.71
C GLN A 154 -42.71 -27.80 -35.57
N ALA A 155 -43.91 -28.29 -35.26
CA ALA A 155 -44.18 -29.40 -34.35
C ALA A 155 -43.72 -30.73 -34.95
N GLN A 156 -43.22 -31.64 -34.11
CA GLN A 156 -43.63 -33.06 -34.02
C GLN A 156 -42.74 -33.80 -33.02
N GLY A 157 -43.37 -34.69 -32.26
CA GLY A 157 -42.74 -35.39 -31.13
C GLY A 157 -41.65 -36.38 -31.55
N SER A 158 -40.70 -36.57 -30.64
CA SER A 158 -39.99 -37.85 -30.54
C SER A 158 -39.65 -38.12 -29.08
N THR A 159 -40.01 -39.32 -28.64
CA THR A 159 -39.73 -39.91 -27.34
C THR A 159 -38.26 -40.32 -27.28
N THR A 160 -37.42 -39.50 -26.61
CA THR A 160 -36.02 -39.88 -26.40
C THR A 160 -35.88 -40.71 -25.12
N LYS A 161 -35.61 -41.98 -25.37
CA LYS A 161 -35.25 -43.08 -24.48
C LYS A 161 -34.21 -42.65 -23.42
N VAL A 162 -34.59 -42.79 -22.15
CA VAL A 162 -33.72 -42.67 -20.98
C VAL A 162 -32.60 -43.70 -21.07
N THR A 163 -31.35 -43.24 -21.17
CA THR A 163 -30.15 -44.08 -21.09
C THR A 163 -29.64 -44.07 -19.65
N PRO A 164 -29.52 -45.22 -18.97
CA PRO A 164 -29.00 -45.30 -17.61
C PRO A 164 -27.49 -45.01 -17.56
N LEU A 165 -27.07 -44.15 -16.63
CA LEU A 165 -25.66 -43.91 -16.30
C LEU A 165 -25.01 -45.17 -15.69
N PRO A 166 -23.74 -45.47 -16.02
CA PRO A 166 -23.00 -46.57 -15.40
C PRO A 166 -22.65 -46.28 -13.93
N PRO A 167 -22.44 -47.34 -13.11
CA PRO A 167 -22.20 -47.22 -11.68
C PRO A 167 -20.86 -46.56 -11.36
N VAL A 168 -20.92 -45.60 -10.43
CA VAL A 168 -19.80 -44.87 -9.84
C VAL A 168 -18.92 -45.84 -9.05
N SER A 169 -17.64 -45.91 -9.39
CA SER A 169 -16.62 -46.64 -8.64
C SER A 169 -16.44 -46.07 -7.22
N PRO A 170 -16.22 -46.91 -6.20
CA PRO A 170 -16.10 -46.45 -4.83
C PRO A 170 -14.80 -45.67 -4.60
N LEU A 171 -14.98 -44.54 -3.91
CA LEU A 171 -13.97 -43.62 -3.41
C LEU A 171 -12.97 -44.33 -2.47
N PRO A 172 -11.64 -44.17 -2.64
CA PRO A 172 -10.67 -44.74 -1.72
C PRO A 172 -10.72 -44.05 -0.34
N LYS A 173 -10.71 -44.88 0.71
CA LYS A 173 -10.71 -44.47 2.12
C LYS A 173 -9.47 -43.61 2.44
N PRO A 174 -9.61 -42.53 3.24
CA PRO A 174 -8.47 -41.79 3.75
C PRO A 174 -7.61 -42.68 4.65
N GLN A 175 -6.33 -42.82 4.30
CA GLN A 175 -5.35 -43.45 5.17
C GLN A 175 -5.05 -42.52 6.36
N SER A 176 -5.19 -43.05 7.58
CA SER A 176 -4.81 -42.37 8.81
C SER A 176 -3.30 -42.18 8.83
N ILE A 177 -2.85 -40.93 8.79
CA ILE A 177 -1.46 -40.57 8.99
C ILE A 177 -1.19 -40.59 10.50
N THR A 178 -0.33 -41.52 10.91
CA THR A 178 0.24 -41.64 12.25
C THR A 178 1.09 -40.39 12.56
N PRO A 179 0.92 -39.72 13.71
CA PRO A 179 1.74 -38.58 14.09
C PRO A 179 3.18 -39.01 14.43
N PRO A 180 4.22 -38.31 13.95
CA PRO A 180 5.59 -38.54 14.40
C PRO A 180 5.78 -38.04 15.84
N ALA A 181 6.56 -38.82 16.57
CA ALA A 181 6.86 -38.65 17.99
C ALA A 181 7.53 -37.31 18.32
N GLY A 182 7.33 -36.90 19.58
CA GLY A 182 7.65 -35.62 20.19
C GLY A 182 9.00 -34.98 19.83
N ILE A 183 8.93 -33.71 19.47
CA ILE A 183 10.03 -32.77 19.61
C ILE A 183 9.92 -32.17 21.01
N ASN A 184 10.95 -32.39 21.82
CA ASN A 184 11.07 -31.96 23.21
C ASN A 184 11.47 -30.46 23.23
N ILE A 185 10.59 -29.58 23.72
CA ILE A 185 10.75 -28.12 23.72
C ILE A 185 11.07 -27.63 25.14
N ASP A 186 12.10 -28.20 25.76
CA ASP A 186 12.55 -27.79 27.09
C ASP A 186 14.06 -27.45 27.07
N GLU A 187 14.52 -26.58 26.17
CA GLU A 187 15.81 -25.89 26.35
C GLU A 187 15.97 -24.65 25.45
N ILE A 188 15.19 -23.60 25.69
CA ILE A 188 15.52 -22.26 25.17
C ILE A 188 15.90 -21.38 26.36
N VAL A 189 17.15 -21.53 26.79
CA VAL A 189 17.84 -20.64 27.71
C VAL A 189 18.01 -19.28 27.02
N THR A 190 17.18 -18.33 27.40
CA THR A 190 17.27 -16.93 26.96
C THR A 190 18.35 -16.22 27.78
N LYS A 191 19.57 -16.16 27.22
CA LYS A 191 20.65 -15.30 27.74
C LYS A 191 20.59 -13.94 27.03
N PRO A 192 20.27 -12.83 27.72
CA PRO A 192 20.28 -11.52 27.09
C PRO A 192 21.72 -11.01 27.00
N GLU A 193 22.27 -10.97 25.79
CA GLU A 193 23.55 -10.35 25.50
C GLU A 193 23.36 -8.83 25.38
N ARG A 194 23.81 -8.10 26.40
CA ARG A 194 23.96 -6.64 26.37
C ARG A 194 25.01 -6.28 25.31
N GLN A 195 24.58 -5.72 24.18
CA GLN A 195 25.47 -5.06 23.24
C GLN A 195 25.27 -3.53 23.29
N ASN A 196 26.33 -2.88 23.74
CA ASN A 196 26.87 -1.58 23.34
C ASN A 196 25.86 -0.50 22.90
N SER A 197 25.57 0.40 23.84
CA SER A 197 25.17 1.77 23.58
C SER A 197 26.23 2.48 22.74
N VAL A 198 25.90 2.77 21.49
CA VAL A 198 26.59 3.76 20.68
C VAL A 198 26.16 5.13 21.19
N ASP A 199 27.12 5.90 21.74
CA ASP A 199 26.95 7.31 22.05
C ASP A 199 26.52 8.05 20.78
N ILE A 200 25.28 8.54 20.78
CA ILE A 200 24.79 9.48 19.78
C ILE A 200 25.04 10.85 20.35
N ASP A 201 26.04 11.53 19.78
CA ASP A 201 26.37 12.92 20.08
C ASP A 201 25.10 13.79 20.08
N GLU A 202 24.90 14.39 21.24
CA GLU A 202 23.92 15.41 21.56
C GLU A 202 24.13 16.63 20.65
N ILE A 203 23.37 16.71 19.56
CA ILE A 203 23.31 17.93 18.74
C ILE A 203 22.54 18.98 19.56
N ALA A 204 23.30 19.75 20.34
CA ALA A 204 22.84 20.92 21.06
C ALA A 204 22.20 21.93 20.09
N THR A 205 20.87 21.93 20.02
CA THR A 205 20.08 22.95 19.35
C THR A 205 20.03 24.18 20.24
N LYS A 206 21.04 25.03 20.09
CA LYS A 206 21.14 26.34 20.75
C LYS A 206 20.11 27.30 20.14
N PRO A 207 19.13 27.82 20.88
CA PRO A 207 18.28 28.90 20.38
C PRO A 207 19.03 30.22 20.50
N GLU A 208 19.32 30.87 19.36
CA GLU A 208 19.81 32.25 19.37
C GLU A 208 18.70 33.19 19.87
N ARG A 209 18.97 33.74 21.05
CA ARG A 209 18.17 34.72 21.76
C ARG A 209 18.48 36.09 21.12
N SER A 210 17.65 36.53 20.19
CA SER A 210 17.73 37.89 19.65
C SER A 210 17.32 38.88 20.75
N SER A 211 18.30 39.59 21.29
CA SER A 211 18.09 40.70 22.21
C SER A 211 18.18 42.01 21.43
N ASP A 212 17.18 42.87 21.65
CA ASP A 212 17.21 44.34 21.62
C ASP A 212 18.23 45.05 20.71
N ILE A 213 17.72 45.68 19.66
CA ILE A 213 18.34 46.89 19.07
C ILE A 213 17.22 47.89 18.79
N SER A 214 16.87 48.64 19.83
CA SER A 214 16.37 50.01 19.67
C SER A 214 17.57 50.94 19.43
N GLU A 215 17.32 51.99 18.65
CA GLU A 215 18.04 53.27 18.72
C GLU A 215 19.42 53.32 18.04
N ILE A 216 19.50 54.00 16.89
CA ILE A 216 20.27 55.25 16.74
C ILE A 216 19.95 55.83 15.34
N ALA A 217 19.71 57.13 15.36
CA ALA A 217 19.34 57.98 14.25
C ALA A 217 20.52 58.29 13.29
N THR A 218 20.13 58.90 12.16
CA THR A 218 20.92 59.78 11.27
C THR A 218 22.05 59.16 10.44
N LYS A 219 21.87 59.14 9.11
CA LYS A 219 22.41 60.16 8.18
C LYS A 219 22.09 59.77 6.72
N PRO A 220 21.58 60.69 5.87
CA PRO A 220 21.44 60.45 4.45
C PRO A 220 22.72 60.90 3.72
N GLU A 221 23.22 60.11 2.77
CA GLU A 221 23.88 60.66 1.60
C GLU A 221 23.85 59.70 0.40
N PRO A 222 23.92 60.25 -0.82
CA PRO A 222 23.36 59.67 -2.02
C PRO A 222 24.44 59.12 -2.98
N HIS A 223 23.96 58.46 -4.03
CA HIS A 223 24.69 58.09 -5.26
C HIS A 223 25.61 56.86 -5.17
N SER A 224 25.11 55.74 -5.70
CA SER A 224 25.79 55.11 -6.83
C SER A 224 24.83 54.25 -7.64
N ARG A 225 24.77 54.54 -8.95
CA ARG A 225 24.09 53.78 -9.98
C ARG A 225 24.84 52.47 -10.22
N THR A 226 24.14 51.36 -10.13
CA THR A 226 24.41 50.18 -10.97
C THR A 226 23.08 49.67 -11.51
N PRO A 227 22.82 49.78 -12.82
CA PRO A 227 21.65 49.20 -13.45
C PRO A 227 21.96 47.72 -13.72
N ILE A 228 21.59 46.85 -12.79
CA ILE A 228 21.45 45.43 -13.08
C ILE A 228 20.02 45.11 -12.69
N ASP A 229 19.28 44.62 -13.67
CA ASP A 229 17.88 44.22 -13.60
C ASP A 229 17.59 43.35 -12.37
N GLU A 230 17.36 44.01 -11.24
CA GLU A 230 16.66 43.45 -10.12
C GLU A 230 15.22 43.30 -10.62
N ILE A 231 14.93 42.10 -11.15
CA ILE A 231 13.57 41.63 -11.33
C ILE A 231 12.98 41.58 -9.92
N VAL A 232 12.51 42.75 -9.46
CA VAL A 232 11.63 42.93 -8.32
C VAL A 232 10.37 42.15 -8.69
N THR A 233 10.42 40.85 -8.43
CA THR A 233 9.25 40.01 -8.25
C THR A 233 8.61 40.48 -6.96
N ARG A 234 7.97 41.65 -7.04
CA ARG A 234 7.03 42.18 -6.06
C ARG A 234 6.15 40.98 -5.66
N PRO A 235 6.20 40.47 -4.43
CA PRO A 235 5.28 39.43 -3.98
C PRO A 235 3.92 40.11 -3.77
N GLY A 236 3.28 40.42 -4.89
CA GLY A 236 2.05 41.18 -4.97
C GLY A 236 0.92 40.41 -4.31
N ARG A 237 0.49 40.90 -3.15
CA ARG A 237 -0.92 41.03 -2.75
C ARG A 237 -1.81 39.77 -2.70
N ARG A 238 -1.29 38.55 -2.93
CA ARG A 238 -2.08 37.29 -2.88
C ARG A 238 -2.12 36.62 -1.50
N ARG A 239 -1.48 37.19 -0.48
CA ARG A 239 -1.39 36.58 0.87
C ARG A 239 -2.69 36.72 1.68
N SER A 240 -3.57 37.67 1.36
CA SER A 240 -4.80 37.92 2.13
C SER A 240 -5.91 36.91 1.82
N THR A 241 -6.13 36.57 0.55
CA THR A 241 -7.19 35.64 0.14
C THR A 241 -6.93 34.22 0.63
N ARG A 242 -5.66 33.76 0.62
CA ARG A 242 -5.30 32.44 1.16
C ARG A 242 -5.59 32.31 2.66
N ARG A 243 -5.37 33.39 3.43
CA ARG A 243 -5.68 33.39 4.87
C ARG A 243 -7.19 33.38 5.12
N GLN A 244 -7.97 34.07 4.30
CA GLN A 244 -9.44 34.03 4.39
C GLN A 244 -9.99 32.65 4.04
N VAL A 245 -9.53 32.03 2.95
CA VAL A 245 -9.94 30.66 2.59
C VAL A 245 -9.57 29.67 3.67
N ALA A 246 -8.37 29.77 4.25
CA ALA A 246 -7.96 28.91 5.36
C ALA A 246 -8.85 29.07 6.60
N ARG A 247 -9.26 30.30 6.95
CA ARG A 247 -10.19 30.55 8.06
C ARG A 247 -11.59 30.01 7.78
N VAL A 248 -12.10 30.21 6.57
CA VAL A 248 -13.41 29.66 6.18
C VAL A 248 -13.36 28.14 6.24
N LEU A 249 -12.34 27.51 5.65
CA LEU A 249 -12.17 26.06 5.71
C LEU A 249 -12.05 25.54 7.15
N ALA A 250 -11.27 26.20 8.00
CA ALA A 250 -11.15 25.85 9.41
C ALA A 250 -12.49 25.98 10.14
N SER A 251 -13.26 27.03 9.86
CA SER A 251 -14.59 27.21 10.47
C SER A 251 -15.59 26.15 10.03
N VAL A 252 -15.57 25.74 8.76
CA VAL A 252 -16.42 24.66 8.22
C VAL A 252 -16.04 23.32 8.83
N LEU A 253 -14.74 23.01 8.94
CA LEU A 253 -14.26 21.79 9.59
C LEU A 253 -14.65 21.75 11.06
N LEU A 254 -14.53 22.87 11.77
CA LEU A 254 -14.94 22.97 13.18
C LEU A 254 -16.45 22.77 13.33
N ALA A 255 -17.27 23.39 12.48
CA ALA A 255 -18.72 23.20 12.50
C ALA A 255 -19.11 21.74 12.24
N LEU A 256 -18.47 21.08 11.28
CA LEU A 256 -18.70 19.67 10.98
C LEU A 256 -18.28 18.76 12.14
N LEU A 257 -17.16 19.05 12.79
CA LEU A 257 -16.71 18.32 13.99
C LEU A 257 -17.73 18.45 15.13
N LEU A 258 -18.21 19.67 15.40
CA LEU A 258 -19.24 19.92 16.41
C LEU A 258 -20.55 19.20 16.09
N PHE A 259 -20.93 19.16 14.81
CA PHE A 259 -22.11 18.43 14.37
C PHE A 259 -21.97 16.92 14.61
N VAL A 260 -20.83 16.32 14.27
CA VAL A 260 -20.55 14.90 14.54
C VAL A 260 -20.57 14.62 16.04
N LEU A 261 -19.95 15.47 16.86
CA LEU A 261 -19.99 15.34 18.32
C LEU A 261 -21.42 15.42 18.87
N ALA A 262 -22.23 16.35 18.37
CA ALA A 262 -23.63 16.45 18.75
C ALA A 262 -24.42 15.18 18.39
N LEU A 263 -24.19 14.60 17.21
CA LEU A 263 -24.80 13.33 16.81
C LEU A 263 -24.40 12.18 17.73
N ILE A 264 -23.13 12.10 18.14
CA ILE A 264 -22.65 11.08 19.10
C ILE A 264 -23.34 11.23 20.44
N VAL A 265 -23.44 12.45 20.97
CA VAL A 265 -24.14 12.72 22.24
C VAL A 265 -25.63 12.38 22.13
N LEU A 266 -26.28 12.77 21.04
CA LEU A 266 -27.69 12.44 20.78
C LEU A 266 -27.89 10.92 20.69
N ALA A 267 -27.00 10.18 20.01
CA ALA A 267 -27.08 8.72 19.93
C ALA A 267 -26.85 8.03 21.29
N ALA A 268 -25.99 8.60 22.13
CA ALA A 268 -25.77 8.10 23.48
C ALA A 268 -27.03 8.27 24.36
N VAL A 269 -27.73 9.40 24.23
CA VAL A 269 -28.94 9.70 25.03
C VAL A 269 -30.19 9.00 24.48
N PHE A 270 -30.41 9.07 23.16
CA PHE A 270 -31.62 8.59 22.50
C PHE A 270 -31.40 7.27 21.76
N GLN A 271 -32.15 6.23 22.12
CA GLN A 271 -32.04 4.90 21.49
C GLN A 271 -32.46 4.90 20.01
N ASP A 272 -33.48 5.68 19.64
CA ASP A 272 -33.98 5.74 18.27
C ASP A 272 -32.93 6.32 17.30
N VAL A 273 -32.18 7.33 17.77
CA VAL A 273 -31.07 7.93 17.01
C VAL A 273 -29.93 6.92 16.83
N ASN A 274 -29.63 6.13 17.86
CA ASN A 274 -28.63 5.05 17.76
C ASN A 274 -29.05 3.99 16.72
N ALA A 275 -30.32 3.59 16.72
CA ALA A 275 -30.83 2.61 15.75
C ALA A 275 -30.76 3.14 14.30
N LEU A 276 -31.08 4.42 14.09
CA LEU A 276 -30.96 5.06 12.78
C LEU A 276 -29.49 5.10 12.30
N ILE A 277 -28.56 5.45 13.19
CA ILE A 277 -27.12 5.47 12.86
C ILE A 277 -26.60 4.05 12.59
N LEU A 278 -27.06 3.05 13.35
CA LEU A 278 -26.71 1.65 13.11
C LEU A 278 -27.18 1.19 11.73
N GLN A 279 -28.36 1.62 11.27
CA GLN A 279 -28.85 1.31 9.92
C GLN A 279 -28.05 1.99 8.80
N LEU A 280 -27.58 3.23 9.04
CA LEU A 280 -26.84 4.01 8.04
C LEU A 280 -25.35 3.64 7.95
N ILE A 281 -24.71 3.42 9.09
CA ILE A 281 -23.24 3.33 9.21
C ILE A 281 -22.80 1.94 9.68
N HIS A 282 -23.73 1.07 10.12
CA HIS A 282 -23.42 -0.25 10.70
C HIS A 282 -22.45 -0.20 11.88
N VAL A 283 -22.43 0.90 12.63
CA VAL A 283 -21.64 1.08 13.85
C VAL A 283 -22.59 1.32 15.01
N ASP A 284 -22.47 0.51 16.06
CA ASP A 284 -23.19 0.72 17.32
C ASP A 284 -22.36 1.64 18.23
N ILE A 285 -22.75 2.91 18.28
CA ILE A 285 -22.02 3.94 19.03
C ILE A 285 -21.93 3.58 20.52
N ARG A 286 -22.94 2.91 21.09
CA ARG A 286 -22.95 2.57 22.52
C ARG A 286 -21.90 1.53 22.87
N VAL A 287 -21.72 0.53 21.99
CA VAL A 287 -20.71 -0.51 22.15
C VAL A 287 -19.31 0.09 22.05
N GLU A 288 -19.09 0.96 21.07
CA GLU A 288 -17.79 1.63 20.88
C GLU A 288 -17.44 2.55 22.05
N ILE A 289 -18.39 3.34 22.57
CA ILE A 289 -18.16 4.18 23.77
C ILE A 289 -17.81 3.30 24.97
N ALA A 290 -18.53 2.19 25.19
CA ALA A 290 -18.24 1.28 26.28
C ALA A 290 -16.84 0.66 26.16
N TYR A 291 -16.43 0.30 24.95
CA TYR A 291 -15.10 -0.21 24.66
C TYR A 291 -14.00 0.83 24.96
N ILE A 292 -14.17 2.08 24.49
CA ILE A 292 -13.22 3.16 24.75
C ILE A 292 -13.09 3.45 26.25
N LEU A 293 -14.21 3.50 26.98
CA LEU A 293 -14.19 3.70 28.44
C LEU A 293 -13.47 2.56 29.17
N LEU A 294 -13.65 1.31 28.72
CA LEU A 294 -12.94 0.16 29.26
C LEU A 294 -11.42 0.28 29.01
N LEU A 295 -11.04 0.75 27.82
CA LEU A 295 -9.64 0.97 27.45
C LEU A 295 -9.00 2.09 28.29
N ILE A 296 -9.70 3.20 28.52
CA ILE A 296 -9.23 4.30 29.37
C ILE A 296 -8.99 3.81 30.81
N LYS A 297 -9.91 2.99 31.35
CA LYS A 297 -9.75 2.39 32.68
C LYS A 297 -8.54 1.46 32.80
N GLN A 298 -8.09 0.85 31.70
CA GLN A 298 -6.90 0.00 31.70
C GLN A 298 -5.60 0.81 31.60
N VAL A 299 -5.65 2.02 31.00
CA VAL A 299 -4.48 2.87 30.77
C VAL A 299 -4.23 3.84 31.94
N LEU A 300 -5.28 4.27 32.65
CA LEU A 300 -5.15 5.05 33.89
C LEU A 300 -5.33 4.13 35.11
N PRO A 301 -4.24 3.64 35.75
CA PRO A 301 -4.29 2.89 37.01
C PRO A 301 -4.72 3.77 38.20
#